data_AF-A0A6N2ET63-F1
#
_entry.id   AF-A0A6N2ET63-F1
#
_cell.length_a   1.000
_cell.length_b   1.000
_cell.length_c   1.000
_cell.angle_alpha   90.00
_cell.angle_beta   90.00
_cell.angle_gamma   90.00
#
_symmetry.space_group_name_H-M   'P 1'
#
loop_
_entity.id
_entity.type
_entity.pdbx_description
1 polymer ?
#
loop_
_entity_poly.entity_id
_entity_poly.type
_entity_poly.pdbx_seq_one_letter_code
_entity_poly.pdbx_strand_id
1 'polypeptide(L)'
;MTVESNPVIGVLSEFNKLWIPGKTWNAGTKLNRRVLDANIQKVVDIAEHRMMFEENAAYFDDRRGQSYSVIDGLGKLADVYRMNAGATTTIISIPADASIKKYHDEGTNSGSTSSELGHVVSLVNTLRGNYSSSNPAKGYFNYPRPFRWKDNSIIVPTLIPVINPDPNKDGGFPSGHTNAAYLSAFAMAYAIPERYQELLTRASELGHNRIVAGMHSPLDVMGGRVMATALSAAILSDPDNEKLKKTAYDEAHRKLLTQTGTGEDRYSDYETNKKQYTERLTYGFRQMKTTAKLMAVPKGAEVLLETRFPYLDKKQRRLILATTGLPAGYPVLDDAEGWGRLNLFSAADGYGALTKDVTVKMDAAKGGFHATDRWRNDISGAGKLTKKGTGTLKLEGKNTYSGGTRIDQGTLEGGSETAFGRGDVSLGRGTLREDVPGKLMIGGDYKQSAEGILELHLSGKKDQLKIKGKARLKGTLRLNFTDNYVPADGSAVITFRKRHGSFSSVETRGLPSKYKVKIIYKSNSIQLKLDQKGRS
;
A
#
# COMPACT_ATOMS: atom_id res chain seq x y z
N MET A 1 25.28 9.45 23.20
CA MET A 1 25.09 9.17 21.76
C MET A 1 24.76 10.48 21.07
N THR A 2 25.24 10.70 19.86
CA THR A 2 24.96 11.90 19.07
C THR A 2 24.23 11.55 17.78
N VAL A 3 23.84 12.57 17.01
CA VAL A 3 23.25 12.42 15.67
C VAL A 3 24.22 11.71 14.72
N GLU A 4 25.51 11.99 14.85
CA GLU A 4 26.59 11.44 14.02
C GLU A 4 26.96 10.00 14.43
N SER A 5 26.80 9.66 15.71
CA SER A 5 27.24 8.37 16.25
C SER A 5 26.15 7.29 16.23
N ASN A 6 24.90 7.62 15.92
CA ASN A 6 23.78 6.67 15.91
C ASN A 6 22.83 6.97 14.73
N PRO A 7 22.76 6.10 13.71
CA PRO A 7 21.95 6.32 12.52
C PRO A 7 20.45 6.53 12.80
N VAL A 8 19.88 5.87 13.82
CA VAL A 8 18.47 6.05 14.18
C VAL A 8 18.23 7.46 14.73
N ILE A 9 19.15 7.97 15.56
CA ILE A 9 19.07 9.36 16.03
C ILE A 9 19.20 10.32 14.85
N GLY A 10 20.08 10.01 13.89
CA GLY A 10 20.21 10.75 12.63
C GLY A 10 18.92 10.84 11.83
N VAL A 11 18.27 9.69 11.58
CA VAL A 11 16.98 9.61 10.89
C VAL A 11 15.88 10.41 11.60
N LEU A 12 15.90 10.44 12.93
CA LEU A 12 14.89 11.14 13.74
C LEU A 12 15.28 12.59 14.11
N SER A 13 16.43 13.08 13.65
CA SER A 13 17.03 14.34 14.08
C SER A 13 16.20 15.58 13.74
N GLU A 14 15.25 15.48 12.80
CA GLU A 14 14.26 16.54 12.54
C GLU A 14 13.44 16.91 13.79
N PHE A 15 13.30 15.99 14.75
CA PHE A 15 12.65 16.27 16.03
C PHE A 15 13.41 17.32 16.86
N ASN A 16 14.73 17.46 16.68
CA ASN A 16 15.54 18.50 17.34
C ASN A 16 15.16 19.92 16.91
N LYS A 17 14.38 20.10 15.83
CA LYS A 17 13.81 21.41 15.45
C LYS A 17 12.57 21.77 16.27
N LEU A 18 11.99 20.80 16.97
CA LEU A 18 10.79 20.95 17.79
C LEU A 18 11.13 21.01 19.27
N TRP A 19 12.10 20.20 19.70
CA TRP A 19 12.37 19.91 21.11
C TRP A 19 13.87 19.78 21.39
N ILE A 20 14.30 20.29 22.55
CA ILE A 20 15.62 20.03 23.13
C ILE A 20 15.43 19.39 24.51
N PRO A 21 16.08 18.25 24.82
CA PRO A 21 16.00 17.63 26.14
C PRO A 21 16.60 18.51 27.24
N GLY A 22 16.03 18.44 28.44
CA GLY A 22 16.55 19.09 29.64
C GLY A 22 17.43 18.17 30.49
N LYS A 23 17.99 18.71 31.59
CA LYS A 23 18.76 17.93 32.58
C LYS A 23 17.91 16.88 33.31
N THR A 24 16.60 17.11 33.42
CA THR A 24 15.61 16.18 33.98
C THR A 24 14.51 15.91 32.95
N TRP A 25 13.73 14.84 33.15
CA TRP A 25 12.66 14.40 32.25
C TRP A 25 11.61 15.49 31.91
N ASN A 26 11.42 16.47 32.80
CA ASN A 26 10.44 17.56 32.68
C ASN A 26 11.04 18.94 32.38
N ALA A 27 12.36 19.05 32.16
CA ALA A 27 13.05 20.35 32.01
C ALA A 27 13.47 20.67 30.56
N GLY A 28 12.92 19.97 29.56
CA GLY A 28 13.25 20.27 28.16
C GLY A 28 12.56 21.50 27.60
N THR A 29 13.06 21.98 26.46
CA THR A 29 12.65 23.25 25.83
C THR A 29 11.84 22.99 24.56
N LYS A 30 10.66 23.61 24.47
CA LYS A 30 9.85 23.63 23.24
C LYS A 30 10.39 24.70 22.29
N LEU A 31 11.08 24.28 21.23
CA LEU A 31 11.53 25.19 20.16
C LEU A 31 10.39 25.57 19.21
N ASN A 32 9.44 24.66 18.99
CA ASN A 32 8.24 24.92 18.20
C ASN A 32 6.99 24.61 19.03
N ARG A 33 6.60 25.57 19.86
CA ARG A 33 5.46 25.45 20.77
C ARG A 33 4.15 25.15 20.04
N ARG A 34 3.91 25.75 18.87
CA ARG A 34 2.68 25.51 18.09
C ARG A 34 2.51 24.04 17.70
N VAL A 35 3.57 23.40 17.20
CA VAL A 35 3.52 21.99 16.79
C VAL A 35 3.43 21.08 18.02
N LEU A 36 4.23 21.33 19.06
CA LEU A 36 4.25 20.49 20.25
C LEU A 36 2.95 20.60 21.08
N ASP A 37 2.35 21.78 21.19
CA ASP A 37 1.08 21.96 21.89
C ASP A 37 -0.05 21.28 21.11
N ALA A 38 -0.11 21.42 19.78
CA ALA A 38 -1.07 20.69 18.94
C ALA A 38 -0.88 19.16 19.01
N ASN A 39 0.36 18.70 19.12
CA ASN A 39 0.69 17.29 19.28
C ASN A 39 0.12 16.69 20.57
N ILE A 40 0.16 17.43 21.69
CA ILE A 40 -0.45 16.98 22.95
C ILE A 40 -1.97 17.17 22.91
N GLN A 41 -2.47 18.30 22.40
CA GLN A 41 -3.91 18.58 22.31
C GLN A 41 -4.66 17.49 21.54
N LYS A 42 -4.09 16.98 20.44
CA LYS A 42 -4.69 15.86 19.69
C LYS A 42 -4.94 14.62 20.55
N VAL A 43 -4.09 14.34 21.54
CA VAL A 43 -4.27 13.21 22.48
C VAL A 43 -5.41 13.52 23.45
N VAL A 44 -5.49 14.76 23.95
CA VAL A 44 -6.59 15.22 24.82
C VAL A 44 -7.92 15.12 24.07
N ASP A 45 -7.99 15.64 22.85
CA ASP A 45 -9.20 15.59 22.02
C ASP A 45 -9.68 14.14 21.79
N ILE A 46 -8.75 13.22 21.53
CA ILE A 46 -9.07 11.79 21.39
C ILE A 46 -9.57 11.21 22.72
N ALA A 47 -8.92 11.53 23.85
CA ALA A 47 -9.33 11.03 25.15
C ALA A 47 -10.74 11.51 25.56
N GLU A 48 -11.14 12.71 25.17
CA GLU A 48 -12.47 13.27 25.43
C GLU A 48 -13.58 12.62 24.60
N HIS A 49 -13.25 12.06 23.42
CA HIS A 49 -14.25 11.57 22.46
C HIS A 49 -14.16 10.07 22.17
N ARG A 50 -13.14 9.37 22.65
CA ARG A 50 -12.94 7.94 22.36
C ARG A 50 -14.11 7.10 22.87
N MET A 51 -14.49 6.13 22.07
CA MET A 51 -15.55 5.17 22.39
C MET A 51 -14.97 3.92 23.05
N MET A 52 -15.80 3.18 23.79
CA MET A 52 -15.41 1.96 24.51
C MET A 52 -14.71 0.93 23.61
N PHE A 53 -15.11 0.78 22.34
CA PHE A 53 -14.44 -0.16 21.44
C PHE A 53 -13.01 0.29 21.08
N GLU A 54 -12.75 1.60 21.01
CA GLU A 54 -11.42 2.16 20.79
C GLU A 54 -10.54 1.98 22.03
N GLU A 55 -11.10 2.16 23.22
CA GLU A 55 -10.42 1.87 24.48
C GLU A 55 -10.03 0.39 24.58
N ASN A 56 -10.94 -0.51 24.22
CA ASN A 56 -10.69 -1.95 24.21
C ASN A 56 -9.62 -2.33 23.19
N ALA A 57 -9.68 -1.77 21.98
CA ALA A 57 -8.64 -1.98 20.96
C ALA A 57 -7.27 -1.48 21.44
N ALA A 58 -7.23 -0.31 22.08
CA ALA A 58 -6.03 0.25 22.67
C ALA A 58 -5.45 -0.62 23.79
N TYR A 59 -6.28 -1.20 24.64
CA TYR A 59 -5.84 -2.16 25.65
C TYR A 59 -5.21 -3.41 25.02
N PHE A 60 -5.88 -4.03 24.05
CA PHE A 60 -5.35 -5.23 23.40
C PHE A 60 -4.02 -4.97 22.71
N ASP A 61 -3.89 -3.88 21.96
CA ASP A 61 -2.64 -3.52 21.27
C ASP A 61 -1.51 -3.07 22.21
N ASP A 62 -1.85 -2.62 23.43
CA ASP A 62 -0.87 -2.35 24.46
C ASP A 62 -0.36 -3.62 25.14
N ARG A 63 -1.29 -4.51 25.50
CA ARG A 63 -0.95 -5.65 26.34
C ARG A 63 -0.46 -6.86 25.54
N ARG A 64 -0.95 -7.08 24.32
CA ARG A 64 -0.52 -8.19 23.46
C ARG A 64 0.86 -7.96 22.86
N GLY A 65 1.53 -9.05 22.49
CA GLY A 65 2.69 -9.02 21.60
C GLY A 65 2.37 -8.26 20.31
N GLN A 66 3.22 -7.30 19.93
CA GLN A 66 2.94 -6.46 18.75
C GLN A 66 2.99 -7.26 17.45
N SER A 67 3.84 -8.29 17.33
CA SER A 67 3.83 -9.13 16.13
C SER A 67 2.56 -9.96 16.08
N TYR A 68 2.08 -10.47 17.22
CA TYR A 68 0.81 -11.20 17.28
C TYR A 68 -0.35 -10.33 16.78
N SER A 69 -0.39 -9.08 17.22
CA SER A 69 -1.44 -8.12 16.87
C SER A 69 -1.41 -7.76 15.38
N VAL A 70 -0.22 -7.67 14.78
CA VAL A 70 -0.04 -7.37 13.35
C VAL A 70 -0.54 -8.51 12.44
N ILE A 71 -0.65 -9.75 12.93
CA ILE A 71 -1.19 -10.88 12.17
C ILE A 71 -2.61 -10.60 11.66
N ASP A 72 -3.40 -9.76 12.34
CA ASP A 72 -4.73 -9.33 11.88
C ASP A 72 -4.71 -8.72 10.47
N GLY A 73 -3.58 -8.13 10.05
CA GLY A 73 -3.41 -7.56 8.70
C GLY A 73 -3.40 -8.63 7.59
N LEU A 74 -3.24 -9.91 7.93
CA LEU A 74 -3.42 -11.05 7.01
C LEU A 74 -4.90 -11.38 6.77
N GLY A 75 -5.83 -10.71 7.47
CA GLY A 75 -7.27 -10.81 7.27
C GLY A 75 -7.76 -12.25 7.42
N LYS A 76 -8.40 -12.78 6.38
CA LYS A 76 -8.92 -14.17 6.40
C LYS A 76 -7.85 -15.20 6.76
N LEU A 77 -6.59 -14.95 6.42
CA LEU A 77 -5.45 -15.86 6.68
C LEU A 77 -4.87 -15.72 8.09
N ALA A 78 -5.35 -14.79 8.93
CA ALA A 78 -4.78 -14.53 10.24
C ALA A 78 -4.78 -15.77 11.14
N ASP A 79 -5.90 -16.49 11.24
CA ASP A 79 -6.00 -17.67 12.10
C ASP A 79 -5.19 -18.86 11.56
N VAL A 80 -5.14 -19.01 10.23
CA VAL A 80 -4.28 -19.98 9.56
C VAL A 80 -2.82 -19.70 9.86
N TYR A 81 -2.40 -18.44 9.76
CA TYR A 81 -1.05 -18.02 10.13
C TYR A 81 -0.77 -18.35 11.60
N ARG A 82 -1.68 -17.98 12.53
CA ARG A 82 -1.49 -18.22 13.97
C ARG A 82 -1.26 -19.71 14.26
N MET A 83 -2.08 -20.57 13.68
CA MET A 83 -1.96 -22.02 13.82
C MET A 83 -0.61 -22.52 13.28
N ASN A 84 -0.28 -22.18 12.03
CA ASN A 84 0.89 -22.75 11.34
C ASN A 84 2.22 -22.13 11.78
N ALA A 85 2.19 -20.89 12.29
CA ALA A 85 3.34 -20.24 12.93
C ALA A 85 3.48 -20.63 14.41
N GLY A 86 2.44 -21.21 15.02
CA GLY A 86 2.37 -21.41 16.47
C GLY A 86 2.36 -20.08 17.25
N ALA A 87 1.70 -19.05 16.70
CA ALA A 87 1.58 -17.72 17.32
C ALA A 87 0.40 -17.69 18.31
N THR A 88 0.67 -17.38 19.57
CA THR A 88 -0.31 -17.36 20.66
C THR A 88 -0.26 -16.04 21.43
N THR A 89 -1.34 -15.76 22.17
CA THR A 89 -1.42 -14.67 23.17
C THR A 89 -2.19 -15.18 24.38
N THR A 90 -1.84 -14.72 25.58
CA THR A 90 -2.65 -14.96 26.79
C THR A 90 -3.67 -13.85 27.04
N ILE A 91 -3.56 -12.72 26.33
CA ILE A 91 -4.48 -11.58 26.47
C ILE A 91 -5.66 -11.73 25.50
N ILE A 92 -6.58 -12.64 25.83
CA ILE A 92 -7.79 -12.91 25.01
C ILE A 92 -9.00 -12.09 25.42
N SER A 93 -8.97 -11.48 26.61
CA SER A 93 -10.01 -10.61 27.15
C SER A 93 -9.40 -9.49 27.99
N ILE A 94 -10.22 -8.53 28.41
CA ILE A 94 -9.83 -7.47 29.35
C ILE A 94 -10.29 -7.90 30.74
N PRO A 95 -9.36 -8.18 31.69
CA PRO A 95 -9.73 -8.53 33.05
C PRO A 95 -10.50 -7.42 33.75
N ALA A 96 -11.46 -7.78 34.60
CA ALA A 96 -12.29 -6.81 35.32
C ALA A 96 -11.47 -5.88 36.25
N ASP A 97 -10.32 -6.35 36.73
CA ASP A 97 -9.39 -5.61 37.59
C ASP A 97 -8.23 -4.94 36.82
N ALA A 98 -8.31 -4.87 35.48
CA ALA A 98 -7.26 -4.28 34.65
C ALA A 98 -6.99 -2.79 34.94
N SER A 99 -7.94 -2.08 35.54
CA SER A 99 -7.75 -0.68 35.96
C SER A 99 -6.81 -0.51 37.16
N ILE A 100 -6.55 -1.59 37.92
CA ILE A 100 -5.68 -1.57 39.10
C ILE A 100 -4.51 -2.56 39.00
N LYS A 101 -4.53 -3.47 38.02
CA LYS A 101 -3.52 -4.50 37.83
C LYS A 101 -3.03 -4.58 36.38
N LYS A 102 -1.71 -4.63 36.22
CA LYS A 102 -1.05 -4.83 34.92
C LYS A 102 -0.99 -6.33 34.58
N TYR A 103 -1.39 -6.66 33.36
CA TYR A 103 -1.33 -8.02 32.81
C TYR A 103 -0.27 -8.14 31.73
N HIS A 104 0.54 -9.20 31.76
CA HIS A 104 1.58 -9.47 30.78
C HIS A 104 1.11 -10.54 29.79
N ASP A 105 1.42 -10.34 28.51
CA ASP A 105 1.22 -11.38 27.50
C ASP A 105 2.38 -12.36 27.57
N GLU A 106 2.05 -13.63 27.82
CA GLU A 106 3.00 -14.75 27.93
C GLU A 106 2.93 -15.63 26.66
N GLY A 107 2.35 -15.12 25.59
CA GLY A 107 2.26 -15.80 24.30
C GLY A 107 3.56 -15.79 23.49
N THR A 108 3.53 -16.47 22.34
CA THR A 108 4.70 -16.63 21.45
C THR A 108 4.84 -15.51 20.41
N ASN A 109 4.05 -14.44 20.52
CA ASN A 109 4.15 -13.25 19.67
C ASN A 109 3.98 -13.55 18.17
N SER A 110 5.05 -13.59 17.36
CA SER A 110 4.98 -13.96 15.93
C SER A 110 4.89 -15.46 15.69
N GLY A 111 5.15 -16.29 16.69
CA GLY A 111 5.19 -17.76 16.60
C GLY A 111 6.56 -18.36 16.91
N SER A 112 6.74 -19.63 16.55
CA SER A 112 7.98 -20.39 16.72
C SER A 112 8.76 -20.51 15.41
N THR A 113 10.09 -20.41 15.47
CA THR A 113 10.97 -20.67 14.31
C THR A 113 11.04 -22.16 13.93
N SER A 114 10.53 -23.06 14.78
CA SER A 114 10.39 -24.50 14.50
C SER A 114 9.04 -24.88 13.91
N SER A 115 8.15 -23.91 13.67
CA SER A 115 6.80 -24.13 13.17
C SER A 115 6.77 -24.34 11.65
N GLU A 116 5.59 -24.61 11.09
CA GLU A 116 5.42 -24.74 9.64
C GLU A 116 5.73 -23.44 8.88
N LEU A 117 5.56 -22.28 9.52
CA LEU A 117 5.93 -20.96 9.00
C LEU A 117 7.22 -20.42 9.65
N GLY A 118 8.09 -21.32 10.11
CA GLY A 118 9.29 -20.99 10.89
C GLY A 118 10.25 -19.99 10.21
N HIS A 119 10.32 -19.95 8.88
CA HIS A 119 11.16 -18.98 8.17
C HIS A 119 10.52 -17.59 8.11
N VAL A 120 9.19 -17.51 7.99
CA VAL A 120 8.46 -16.23 8.11
C VAL A 120 8.62 -15.68 9.53
N VAL A 121 8.48 -16.53 10.55
CA VAL A 121 8.74 -16.16 11.95
C VAL A 121 10.19 -15.72 12.15
N SER A 122 11.15 -16.44 11.55
CA SER A 122 12.57 -16.07 11.61
C SER A 122 12.83 -14.71 10.98
N LEU A 123 12.20 -14.39 9.84
CA LEU A 123 12.31 -13.07 9.22
C LEU A 123 11.73 -11.95 10.11
N VAL A 124 10.58 -12.19 10.74
CA VAL A 124 10.00 -11.24 11.72
C VAL A 124 10.95 -11.04 12.90
N ASN A 125 11.52 -12.12 13.45
CA ASN A 125 12.45 -12.07 14.58
C ASN A 125 13.75 -11.33 14.22
N THR A 126 14.26 -11.52 13.00
CA THR A 126 15.41 -10.76 12.48
C THR A 126 15.08 -9.27 12.45
N LEU A 127 13.99 -8.85 11.81
CA LEU A 127 13.65 -7.42 11.77
C LEU A 127 13.41 -6.82 13.16
N ARG A 128 12.92 -7.63 14.10
CA ARG A 128 12.68 -7.28 15.50
C ARG A 128 13.87 -7.49 16.44
N GLY A 129 15.06 -7.77 15.92
CA GLY A 129 16.27 -7.99 16.72
C GLY A 129 16.61 -6.82 17.64
N ASN A 130 17.49 -7.05 18.61
CA ASN A 130 17.87 -6.05 19.64
C ASN A 130 18.43 -4.74 19.05
N TYR A 131 19.06 -4.81 17.87
CA TYR A 131 19.56 -3.66 17.13
C TYR A 131 18.45 -2.71 16.63
N SER A 132 17.19 -3.15 16.62
CA SER A 132 16.03 -2.35 16.23
C SER A 132 15.36 -1.62 17.40
N SER A 133 16.00 -1.59 18.58
CA SER A 133 15.44 -0.98 19.79
C SER A 133 15.32 0.54 19.71
N SER A 134 14.18 1.09 20.15
CA SER A 134 13.95 2.54 20.28
C SER A 134 14.62 3.19 21.49
N ASN A 135 15.16 2.40 22.43
CA ASN A 135 15.67 2.91 23.71
C ASN A 135 16.81 3.94 23.55
N PRO A 136 17.80 3.75 22.65
CA PRO A 136 18.83 4.75 22.41
C PRO A 136 18.25 6.12 22.01
N ALA A 137 17.27 6.14 21.10
CA ALA A 137 16.61 7.37 20.67
C ALA A 137 15.78 7.99 21.80
N LYS A 138 15.04 7.19 22.58
CA LYS A 138 14.30 7.66 23.75
C LYS A 138 15.20 8.35 24.77
N GLY A 139 16.36 7.76 25.05
CA GLY A 139 17.34 8.35 25.96
C GLY A 139 17.94 9.66 25.43
N TYR A 140 18.15 9.76 24.11
CA TYR A 140 18.66 10.97 23.48
C TYR A 140 17.64 12.12 23.49
N PHE A 141 16.41 11.88 23.00
CA PHE A 141 15.42 12.94 22.89
C PHE A 141 14.76 13.28 24.23
N ASN A 142 14.75 12.35 25.19
CA ASN A 142 14.18 12.49 26.53
C ASN A 142 12.84 13.27 26.54
N TYR A 143 11.97 12.94 25.58
CA TYR A 143 10.70 13.63 25.38
C TYR A 143 9.61 12.93 26.19
N PRO A 144 8.89 13.61 27.10
CA PRO A 144 7.92 12.96 27.97
C PRO A 144 6.65 12.53 27.21
N ARG A 145 6.01 11.45 27.69
CA ARG A 145 4.71 10.97 27.19
C ARG A 145 3.58 11.98 27.39
N PRO A 146 2.48 11.91 26.62
CA PRO A 146 1.37 12.86 26.72
C PRO A 146 0.80 13.06 28.12
N PHE A 147 0.59 11.99 28.89
CA PHE A 147 0.04 12.10 30.24
C PHE A 147 1.01 12.75 31.23
N ARG A 148 2.31 12.80 30.91
CA ARG A 148 3.31 13.55 31.67
C ARG A 148 3.32 15.05 31.33
N TRP A 149 2.71 15.44 30.21
CA TRP A 149 2.44 16.83 29.84
C TRP A 149 1.12 17.36 30.42
N LYS A 150 0.14 16.47 30.57
CA LYS A 150 -1.19 16.75 31.11
C LYS A 150 -1.33 16.11 32.49
N ASP A 151 -2.04 15.00 32.56
CA ASP A 151 -2.24 14.17 33.74
C ASP A 151 -2.81 12.79 33.30
N ASN A 152 -3.11 11.91 34.24
CA ASN A 152 -3.57 10.56 33.94
C ASN A 152 -5.01 10.49 33.38
N SER A 153 -5.79 11.57 33.38
CA SER A 153 -7.18 11.57 32.86
C SER A 153 -7.27 11.21 31.37
N ILE A 154 -6.20 11.46 30.62
CA ILE A 154 -6.15 11.15 29.18
C ILE A 154 -5.78 9.69 28.89
N ILE A 155 -5.48 8.89 29.90
CA ILE A 155 -5.11 7.48 29.74
C ILE A 155 -6.37 6.62 29.72
N VAL A 156 -6.39 5.57 28.90
CA VAL A 156 -7.46 4.55 28.98
C VAL A 156 -7.42 3.90 30.38
N PRO A 157 -8.52 3.86 31.14
CA PRO A 157 -8.48 3.46 32.55
C PRO A 157 -7.82 2.10 32.82
N THR A 158 -8.03 1.12 31.95
CA THR A 158 -7.44 -0.24 32.04
C THR A 158 -5.93 -0.29 31.74
N LEU A 159 -5.32 0.84 31.39
CA LEU A 159 -3.89 0.99 31.14
C LEU A 159 -3.19 1.89 32.17
N ILE A 160 -3.89 2.45 33.16
CA ILE A 160 -3.27 3.23 34.25
C ILE A 160 -2.17 2.43 34.97
N PRO A 161 -2.33 1.12 35.29
CA PRO A 161 -1.28 0.34 35.95
C PRO A 161 -0.03 0.10 35.08
N VAL A 162 -0.06 0.46 33.79
CA VAL A 162 1.06 0.28 32.87
C VAL A 162 2.07 1.43 32.96
N ILE A 163 1.68 2.57 33.54
CA ILE A 163 2.55 3.73 33.72
C ILE A 163 3.82 3.32 34.47
N ASN A 164 4.98 3.68 33.91
CA ASN A 164 6.23 3.47 34.62
C ASN A 164 6.34 4.50 35.75
N PRO A 165 6.51 4.09 37.02
CA PRO A 165 6.63 5.04 38.13
C PRO A 165 7.87 5.92 38.01
N ASP A 166 8.93 5.45 37.34
CA ASP A 166 10.13 6.25 37.05
C ASP A 166 9.98 6.98 35.70
N PRO A 167 9.73 8.31 35.69
CA PRO A 167 9.52 9.06 34.46
C PRO A 167 10.78 9.13 33.58
N ASN A 168 11.98 8.90 34.13
CA ASN A 168 13.22 8.88 33.33
C ASN A 168 13.33 7.62 32.46
N LYS A 169 12.57 6.58 32.78
CA LYS A 169 12.49 5.33 32.01
C LYS A 169 11.23 5.26 31.15
N ASP A 170 10.57 6.41 30.94
CA ASP A 170 9.24 6.48 30.33
C ASP A 170 9.14 7.51 29.20
N GLY A 171 10.17 7.60 28.36
CA GLY A 171 10.19 8.49 27.21
C GLY A 171 9.11 8.18 26.17
N GLY A 172 8.49 9.21 25.61
CA GLY A 172 7.53 9.17 24.52
C GLY A 172 8.19 8.92 23.15
N PHE A 173 9.09 9.81 22.72
CA PHE A 173 9.60 9.81 21.34
C PHE A 173 10.88 8.98 21.16
N PRO A 174 10.97 8.10 20.13
CA PRO A 174 9.87 7.59 19.30
C PRO A 174 9.10 6.46 20.00
N SER A 175 7.91 6.10 19.50
CA SER A 175 7.10 4.99 20.02
C SER A 175 7.71 3.62 19.68
N GLY A 176 8.11 2.87 20.71
CA GLY A 176 8.65 1.52 20.56
C GLY A 176 7.61 0.48 20.10
N HIS A 177 6.36 0.59 20.57
CA HIS A 177 5.26 -0.27 20.12
C HIS A 177 4.97 -0.08 18.64
N THR A 178 4.92 1.18 18.18
CA THR A 178 4.75 1.50 16.76
C THR A 178 5.91 0.94 15.93
N ASN A 179 7.15 1.15 16.38
CA ASN A 179 8.33 0.61 15.72
C ASN A 179 8.25 -0.92 15.58
N ALA A 180 7.95 -1.63 16.67
CA ALA A 180 7.80 -3.08 16.66
C ALA A 180 6.70 -3.57 15.70
N ALA A 181 5.56 -2.90 15.66
CA ALA A 181 4.45 -3.25 14.77
C ALA A 181 4.83 -3.08 13.30
N TYR A 182 5.47 -1.96 12.94
CA TYR A 182 5.92 -1.74 11.57
C TYR A 182 7.04 -2.71 11.15
N LEU A 183 8.00 -3.02 12.03
CA LEU A 183 9.04 -4.03 11.74
C LEU A 183 8.42 -5.40 11.43
N SER A 184 7.44 -5.84 12.23
CA SER A 184 6.69 -7.08 11.96
C SER A 184 5.92 -7.01 10.65
N ALA A 185 5.23 -5.90 10.40
CA ALA A 185 4.45 -5.72 9.18
C ALA A 185 5.33 -5.71 7.94
N PHE A 186 6.53 -5.09 7.98
CA PHE A 186 7.47 -5.12 6.86
C PHE A 186 8.03 -6.50 6.59
N ALA A 187 8.37 -7.27 7.63
CA ALA A 187 8.80 -8.67 7.47
C ALA A 187 7.69 -9.52 6.84
N MET A 188 6.47 -9.43 7.36
CA MET A 188 5.31 -10.16 6.84
C MET A 188 4.94 -9.70 5.42
N ALA A 189 4.96 -8.40 5.13
CA ALA A 189 4.64 -7.86 3.81
C ALA A 189 5.71 -8.18 2.77
N TYR A 190 6.96 -8.37 3.19
CA TYR A 190 8.00 -8.89 2.31
C TYR A 190 7.69 -10.35 1.94
N ALA A 191 7.35 -11.20 2.91
CA ALA A 191 7.05 -12.62 2.66
C ALA A 191 5.68 -12.84 1.98
N ILE A 192 4.70 -11.97 2.24
CA ILE A 192 3.28 -12.06 1.85
C ILE A 192 2.84 -10.73 1.22
N PRO A 193 3.41 -10.34 0.05
CA PRO A 193 3.12 -9.06 -0.58
C PRO A 193 1.66 -8.92 -1.07
N GLU A 194 0.90 -10.01 -1.13
CA GLU A 194 -0.54 -10.03 -1.40
C GLU A 194 -1.36 -9.29 -0.33
N ARG A 195 -0.79 -9.12 0.86
CA ARG A 195 -1.39 -8.44 2.03
C ARG A 195 -0.62 -7.18 2.42
N TYR A 196 0.20 -6.63 1.51
CA TYR A 196 1.14 -5.56 1.82
C TYR A 196 0.46 -4.33 2.43
N GLN A 197 -0.59 -3.83 1.80
CA GLN A 197 -1.27 -2.60 2.22
C GLN A 197 -2.04 -2.81 3.53
N GLU A 198 -2.65 -3.98 3.70
CA GLU A 198 -3.42 -4.38 4.88
C GLU A 198 -2.51 -4.52 6.10
N LEU A 199 -1.35 -5.17 5.96
CA LEU A 199 -0.34 -5.28 7.02
C LEU A 199 0.20 -3.91 7.47
N LEU A 200 0.50 -3.04 6.51
CA LEU A 200 0.94 -1.66 6.82
C LEU A 200 -0.19 -0.85 7.48
N THR A 201 -1.44 -1.06 7.08
CA THR A 201 -2.60 -0.41 7.69
C THR A 201 -2.83 -0.90 9.11
N ARG A 202 -2.66 -2.20 9.37
CA ARG A 202 -2.72 -2.77 10.72
C ARG A 202 -1.63 -2.23 11.64
N ALA A 203 -0.39 -2.12 11.17
CA ALA A 203 0.69 -1.50 11.94
C ALA A 203 0.42 -0.02 12.25
N SER A 204 -0.16 0.71 11.28
CA SER A 204 -0.61 2.09 11.45
C SER A 204 -1.73 2.21 12.49
N GLU A 205 -2.72 1.30 12.46
CA GLU A 205 -3.77 1.18 13.48
C GLU A 205 -3.19 0.95 14.87
N LEU A 206 -2.21 0.04 15.02
CA LEU A 206 -1.56 -0.21 16.31
C LEU A 206 -0.88 1.05 16.85
N GLY A 207 -0.15 1.76 15.99
CA GLY A 207 0.42 3.06 16.34
C GLY A 207 -0.65 4.06 16.79
N HIS A 208 -1.76 4.16 16.07
CA HIS A 208 -2.89 5.03 16.44
C HIS A 208 -3.52 4.63 17.78
N ASN A 209 -3.67 3.34 18.06
CA ASN A 209 -4.16 2.83 19.33
C ASN A 209 -3.27 3.23 20.51
N ARG A 210 -1.97 3.50 20.28
CA ARG A 210 -1.09 4.10 21.29
C ARG A 210 -1.44 5.54 21.67
N ILE A 211 -2.05 6.27 20.74
CA ILE A 211 -2.55 7.63 20.93
C ILE A 211 -3.87 7.57 21.69
N VAL A 212 -4.79 6.70 21.26
CA VAL A 212 -6.07 6.43 21.96
C VAL A 212 -5.81 6.04 23.42
N ALA A 213 -4.80 5.21 23.67
CA ALA A 213 -4.36 4.81 25.01
C ALA A 213 -3.90 5.97 25.91
N GLY A 214 -3.62 7.15 25.36
CA GLY A 214 -2.95 8.26 26.06
C GLY A 214 -1.44 8.07 26.25
N MET A 215 -0.88 6.95 25.77
CA MET A 215 0.49 6.52 26.04
C MET A 215 1.54 7.15 25.12
N HIS A 216 1.15 7.58 23.93
CA HIS A 216 2.03 8.19 22.93
C HIS A 216 1.34 9.32 22.18
N SER A 217 2.12 10.31 21.77
CA SER A 217 1.60 11.39 20.92
C SER A 217 1.66 11.02 19.43
N PRO A 218 0.95 11.74 18.56
CA PRO A 218 1.12 11.63 17.10
C PRO A 218 2.59 11.65 16.64
N LEU A 219 3.40 12.60 17.12
CA LEU A 219 4.82 12.67 16.77
C LEU A 219 5.62 11.44 17.22
N ASP A 220 5.33 10.86 18.41
CA ASP A 220 5.97 9.61 18.86
C ASP A 220 5.71 8.46 17.87
N VAL A 221 4.45 8.33 17.44
CA VAL A 221 3.99 7.28 16.52
C VAL A 221 4.58 7.49 15.13
N MET A 222 4.58 8.73 14.62
CA MET A 222 5.24 9.08 13.37
C MET A 222 6.73 8.72 13.42
N GLY A 223 7.45 9.11 14.47
CA GLY A 223 8.86 8.76 14.67
C GLY A 223 9.10 7.25 14.71
N GLY A 224 8.24 6.50 15.40
CA GLY A 224 8.30 5.03 15.45
C GLY A 224 8.17 4.39 14.07
N ARG A 225 7.27 4.91 13.21
CA ARG A 225 7.13 4.46 11.81
C ARG A 225 8.37 4.79 10.97
N VAL A 226 8.87 6.03 11.04
CA VAL A 226 10.05 6.47 10.26
C VAL A 226 11.26 5.60 10.60
N MET A 227 11.51 5.40 11.90
CA MET A 227 12.57 4.55 12.40
C MET A 227 12.44 3.11 11.88
N ALA A 228 11.27 2.48 12.03
CA ALA A 228 11.04 1.11 11.56
C ALA A 228 11.26 0.97 10.05
N THR A 229 10.85 1.97 9.27
CA THR A 229 11.01 1.96 7.81
C THR A 229 12.49 1.93 7.40
N ALA A 230 13.32 2.79 8.01
CA ALA A 230 14.75 2.83 7.76
C ALA A 230 15.45 1.53 8.18
N LEU A 231 15.13 1.02 9.38
CA LEU A 231 15.67 -0.23 9.90
C LEU A 231 15.31 -1.43 9.02
N SER A 232 14.02 -1.58 8.66
CA SER A 232 13.58 -2.67 7.79
C SER A 232 14.29 -2.65 6.44
N ALA A 233 14.44 -1.48 5.82
CA ALA A 233 15.15 -1.37 4.56
C ALA A 233 16.63 -1.75 4.68
N ALA A 234 17.31 -1.35 5.76
CA ALA A 234 18.69 -1.73 6.02
C ALA A 234 18.83 -3.26 6.19
N ILE A 235 18.00 -3.85 7.06
CA ILE A 235 18.04 -5.29 7.39
C ILE A 235 17.71 -6.16 6.17
N LEU A 236 16.68 -5.80 5.40
CA LEU A 236 16.28 -6.54 4.19
C LEU A 236 17.28 -6.39 3.04
N SER A 237 18.05 -5.30 3.02
CA SER A 237 19.11 -5.06 2.04
C SER A 237 20.44 -5.72 2.41
N ASP A 238 20.58 -6.22 3.63
CA ASP A 238 21.77 -6.92 4.08
C ASP A 238 21.92 -8.26 3.33
N PRO A 239 23.05 -8.48 2.62
CA PRO A 239 23.30 -9.73 1.91
C PRO A 239 23.20 -10.98 2.80
N ASP A 240 23.50 -10.88 4.10
CA ASP A 240 23.42 -12.00 5.03
C ASP A 240 21.97 -12.49 5.22
N ASN A 241 20.99 -11.61 4.97
CA ASN A 241 19.56 -11.93 5.06
C ASN A 241 18.95 -12.38 3.71
N GLU A 242 19.71 -12.40 2.61
CA GLU A 242 19.18 -12.69 1.27
C GLU A 242 18.55 -14.08 1.20
N LYS A 243 19.22 -15.09 1.77
CA LYS A 243 18.69 -16.45 1.84
C LYS A 243 17.43 -16.51 2.69
N LEU A 244 17.46 -15.92 3.88
CA LEU A 244 16.34 -15.94 4.82
C LEU A 244 15.08 -15.30 4.22
N LYS A 245 15.19 -14.09 3.68
CA LYS A 245 14.03 -13.37 3.13
C LYS A 245 13.43 -14.09 1.92
N LYS A 246 14.27 -14.71 1.07
CA LYS A 246 13.81 -15.54 -0.04
C LYS A 246 13.09 -16.79 0.45
N THR A 247 13.65 -17.51 1.43
CA THR A 247 13.03 -18.73 1.97
C THR A 247 11.72 -18.42 2.69
N ALA A 248 11.62 -17.30 3.43
CA ALA A 248 10.38 -16.85 4.04
C ALA A 248 9.28 -16.56 2.99
N TYR A 249 9.63 -15.86 1.90
CA TYR A 249 8.72 -15.64 0.78
C TYR A 249 8.25 -16.96 0.15
N ASP A 250 9.19 -17.85 -0.21
CA ASP A 250 8.88 -19.14 -0.84
C ASP A 250 8.05 -20.06 0.09
N GLU A 251 8.27 -19.98 1.40
CA GLU A 251 7.51 -20.71 2.41
C GLU A 251 6.07 -20.19 2.50
N ALA A 252 5.88 -18.88 2.63
CA ALA A 252 4.56 -18.26 2.69
C ALA A 252 3.71 -18.59 1.45
N HIS A 253 4.30 -18.52 0.26
CA HIS A 253 3.57 -18.81 -0.99
C HIS A 253 3.16 -20.27 -1.13
N ARG A 254 4.02 -21.20 -0.68
CA ARG A 254 3.72 -22.63 -0.78
C ARG A 254 2.77 -23.11 0.30
N LYS A 255 2.94 -22.61 1.52
CA LYS A 255 2.26 -23.16 2.71
C LYS A 255 1.08 -22.32 3.18
N LEU A 256 1.14 -20.99 3.09
CA LEU A 256 0.09 -20.12 3.63
C LEU A 256 -0.91 -19.69 2.54
N LEU A 257 -0.41 -19.16 1.41
CA LEU A 257 -1.26 -18.59 0.36
C LEU A 257 -2.05 -19.64 -0.45
N THR A 258 -1.75 -20.91 -0.27
CA THR A 258 -2.50 -22.05 -0.83
C THR A 258 -3.69 -22.46 0.05
N GLN A 259 -3.78 -21.94 1.28
CA GLN A 259 -4.84 -22.27 2.22
C GLN A 259 -6.04 -21.33 2.09
N THR A 260 -7.19 -21.79 2.57
CA THR A 260 -8.41 -20.99 2.63
C THR A 260 -8.54 -20.38 4.03
N GLY A 261 -8.49 -19.06 4.10
CA GLY A 261 -8.73 -18.32 5.34
C GLY A 261 -10.22 -18.17 5.65
N THR A 262 -10.60 -18.30 6.92
CA THR A 262 -11.99 -18.18 7.41
C THR A 262 -12.21 -17.01 8.36
N GLY A 263 -11.13 -16.35 8.81
CA GLY A 263 -11.22 -15.21 9.73
C GLY A 263 -11.92 -13.98 9.12
N GLU A 264 -12.39 -13.09 9.98
CA GLU A 264 -12.89 -11.78 9.55
C GLU A 264 -11.75 -10.96 8.93
N ASP A 265 -12.03 -10.29 7.81
CA ASP A 265 -11.07 -9.40 7.16
C ASP A 265 -11.47 -7.92 7.34
N ARG A 266 -11.11 -7.36 8.50
CA ARG A 266 -11.31 -5.95 8.85
C ARG A 266 -10.63 -4.98 7.87
N TYR A 267 -9.69 -5.48 7.07
CA TYR A 267 -8.88 -4.73 6.12
C TYR A 267 -9.27 -5.01 4.66
N SER A 268 -10.43 -5.62 4.41
CA SER A 268 -10.88 -5.93 3.04
C SER A 268 -11.28 -4.68 2.23
N ASP A 269 -11.66 -3.59 2.90
CA ASP A 269 -12.05 -2.33 2.25
C ASP A 269 -10.83 -1.44 1.94
N TYR A 270 -10.45 -1.40 0.66
CA TYR A 270 -9.27 -0.67 0.19
C TYR A 270 -9.37 0.86 0.43
N GLU A 271 -10.52 1.48 0.17
CA GLU A 271 -10.67 2.94 0.28
C GLU A 271 -10.59 3.41 1.74
N THR A 272 -11.17 2.62 2.66
CA THR A 272 -11.06 2.83 4.11
C THR A 272 -9.61 2.71 4.55
N ASN A 273 -8.90 1.65 4.12
CA ASN A 273 -7.49 1.48 4.45
C ASN A 273 -6.65 2.66 3.93
N LYS A 274 -6.86 3.06 2.67
CA LYS A 274 -6.15 4.18 2.04
C LYS A 274 -6.37 5.48 2.80
N LYS A 275 -7.63 5.79 3.14
CA LYS A 275 -8.00 6.98 3.91
C LYS A 275 -7.32 6.98 5.28
N GLN A 276 -7.49 5.91 6.05
CA GLN A 276 -6.95 5.81 7.40
C GLN A 276 -5.42 5.84 7.42
N TYR A 277 -4.77 5.08 6.53
CA TYR A 277 -3.31 5.08 6.46
C TYR A 277 -2.77 6.46 6.07
N THR A 278 -3.37 7.10 5.06
CA THR A 278 -2.96 8.43 4.58
C THR A 278 -3.13 9.49 5.66
N GLU A 279 -4.24 9.46 6.41
CA GLU A 279 -4.44 10.36 7.55
C GLU A 279 -3.34 10.17 8.61
N ARG A 280 -3.05 8.93 8.99
CA ARG A 280 -2.05 8.57 10.02
C ARG A 280 -0.60 8.80 9.61
N LEU A 281 -0.31 9.06 8.34
CA LEU A 281 1.04 9.47 7.92
C LEU A 281 1.45 10.83 8.51
N THR A 282 0.48 11.71 8.76
CA THR A 282 0.72 13.09 9.22
C THR A 282 -0.15 13.49 10.41
N TYR A 283 -1.17 12.71 10.77
CA TYR A 283 -2.16 13.02 11.81
C TYR A 283 -2.82 14.40 11.68
N GLY A 284 -2.89 14.92 10.45
CA GLY A 284 -3.45 16.24 10.16
C GLY A 284 -2.55 17.42 10.52
N PHE A 285 -1.29 17.21 10.89
CA PHE A 285 -0.34 18.31 11.03
C PHE A 285 -0.19 19.07 9.71
N ARG A 286 -0.17 20.40 9.79
CA ARG A 286 0.15 21.24 8.63
C ARG A 286 1.66 21.22 8.38
N GLN A 287 2.05 21.47 7.12
CA GLN A 287 3.45 21.72 6.79
C GLN A 287 3.94 22.95 7.57
N MET A 288 5.08 22.84 8.25
CA MET A 288 5.77 23.93 8.93
C MET A 288 6.35 24.94 7.93
N LYS A 289 6.74 24.45 6.75
CA LYS A 289 7.19 25.26 5.62
C LYS A 289 6.78 24.56 4.33
N THR A 290 5.97 25.22 3.50
CA THR A 290 5.72 24.71 2.13
C THR A 290 7.01 24.85 1.33
N THR A 291 7.54 23.75 0.83
CA THR A 291 8.75 23.75 0.00
C THR A 291 8.52 22.93 -1.26
N ALA A 292 9.10 23.37 -2.38
CA ALA A 292 9.14 22.59 -3.62
C ALA A 292 10.21 21.47 -3.58
N LYS A 293 10.68 21.06 -2.38
CA LYS A 293 11.72 20.03 -2.24
C LYS A 293 11.17 18.71 -2.77
N LEU A 294 11.77 18.24 -3.86
CA LEU A 294 11.45 16.95 -4.45
C LEU A 294 11.63 15.82 -3.42
N MET A 295 10.93 14.73 -3.64
CA MET A 295 11.09 13.54 -2.81
C MET A 295 12.49 12.94 -3.02
N ALA A 296 13.29 12.92 -1.96
CA ALA A 296 14.52 12.15 -1.92
C ALA A 296 14.16 10.70 -1.55
N VAL A 297 14.68 9.73 -2.30
CA VAL A 297 14.49 8.31 -1.99
C VAL A 297 15.76 7.81 -1.32
N PRO A 298 15.71 7.36 -0.06
CA PRO A 298 16.87 6.81 0.62
C PRO A 298 17.49 5.64 -0.17
N LYS A 299 18.81 5.46 -0.05
CA LYS A 299 19.49 4.30 -0.66
C LYS A 299 18.98 3.01 -0.01
N GLY A 300 18.71 1.96 -0.79
CA GLY A 300 18.22 0.67 -0.28
C GLY A 300 16.70 0.62 -0.07
N ALA A 301 15.99 1.75 -0.06
CA ALA A 301 14.54 1.76 0.13
C ALA A 301 13.78 0.95 -0.94
N GLU A 302 14.36 0.71 -2.12
CA GLU A 302 13.79 -0.16 -3.16
C GLU A 302 13.51 -1.60 -2.72
N VAL A 303 14.17 -2.08 -1.65
CA VAL A 303 13.94 -3.43 -1.09
C VAL A 303 12.54 -3.57 -0.49
N LEU A 304 11.97 -2.46 0.01
CA LEU A 304 10.64 -2.42 0.64
C LEU A 304 9.51 -2.73 -0.36
N LEU A 305 9.81 -2.68 -1.66
CA LEU A 305 8.87 -2.99 -2.75
C LEU A 305 9.32 -4.21 -3.57
N GLU A 306 10.38 -4.90 -3.16
CA GLU A 306 11.03 -5.95 -3.96
C GLU A 306 10.08 -7.09 -4.33
N THR A 307 9.41 -7.67 -3.33
CA THR A 307 8.46 -8.78 -3.53
C THR A 307 7.08 -8.30 -3.97
N ARG A 308 6.72 -7.03 -3.70
CA ARG A 308 5.49 -6.40 -4.21
C ARG A 308 5.56 -6.17 -5.72
N PHE A 309 6.73 -5.79 -6.25
CA PHE A 309 6.96 -5.59 -7.68
C PHE A 309 8.17 -6.38 -8.18
N PRO A 310 8.08 -7.72 -8.25
CA PRO A 310 9.23 -8.56 -8.55
C PRO A 310 9.62 -8.50 -10.05
N TYR A 311 8.74 -7.96 -10.90
CA TYR A 311 8.98 -7.75 -12.33
C TYR A 311 9.61 -6.37 -12.66
N LEU A 312 9.80 -5.50 -11.66
CA LEU A 312 10.47 -4.21 -11.82
C LEU A 312 11.92 -4.30 -11.36
N ASP A 313 12.79 -3.46 -11.92
CA ASP A 313 14.16 -3.30 -11.42
C ASP A 313 14.24 -2.31 -10.24
N LYS A 314 15.43 -2.21 -9.62
CA LYS A 314 15.67 -1.28 -8.50
C LYS A 314 15.42 0.19 -8.90
N LYS A 315 15.78 0.61 -10.11
CA LYS A 315 15.59 2.00 -10.59
C LYS A 315 14.11 2.32 -10.73
N GLN A 316 13.31 1.37 -11.21
CA GLN A 316 11.87 1.47 -11.36
C GLN A 316 11.18 1.56 -9.99
N ARG A 317 11.53 0.67 -9.05
CA ARG A 317 11.01 0.76 -7.67
C ARG A 317 11.37 2.08 -6.99
N ARG A 318 12.57 2.62 -7.21
CA ARG A 318 12.95 3.96 -6.73
C ARG A 318 12.08 5.07 -7.31
N LEU A 319 11.69 4.99 -8.58
CA LEU A 319 10.79 6.00 -9.18
C LEU A 319 9.37 5.92 -8.61
N ILE A 320 8.88 4.72 -8.30
CA ILE A 320 7.61 4.55 -7.58
C ILE A 320 7.67 5.27 -6.23
N LEU A 321 8.70 5.01 -5.42
CA LEU A 321 8.90 5.67 -4.12
C LEU A 321 9.01 7.19 -4.26
N ALA A 322 9.71 7.68 -5.28
CA ALA A 322 9.86 9.11 -5.52
C ALA A 322 8.54 9.80 -5.90
N THR A 323 7.71 9.13 -6.69
CA THR A 323 6.48 9.73 -7.26
C THR A 323 5.24 9.56 -6.39
N THR A 324 5.33 8.74 -5.34
CA THR A 324 4.25 8.51 -4.37
C THR A 324 4.55 9.13 -3.00
N GLY A 325 5.78 9.60 -2.79
CA GLY A 325 6.21 10.22 -1.54
C GLY A 325 5.42 11.50 -1.18
N LEU A 326 5.34 11.78 0.12
CA LEU A 326 4.66 12.94 0.65
C LEU A 326 5.38 14.24 0.24
N PRO A 327 4.65 15.37 0.11
CA PRO A 327 5.26 16.69 0.04
C PRO A 327 6.17 16.96 1.25
N ALA A 328 7.22 17.74 1.06
CA ALA A 328 8.10 18.17 2.15
C ALA A 328 7.40 19.16 3.08
N GLY A 329 7.88 19.33 4.29
CA GLY A 329 7.48 20.39 5.23
C GLY A 329 6.72 19.89 6.45
N TYR A 330 6.33 18.61 6.51
CA TYR A 330 5.62 18.07 7.67
C TYR A 330 6.57 17.89 8.85
N PRO A 331 6.10 18.12 10.10
CA PRO A 331 6.89 17.83 11.31
C PRO A 331 7.48 16.42 11.27
N VAL A 332 8.75 16.30 11.64
CA VAL A 332 9.54 15.04 11.75
C VAL A 332 9.74 14.22 10.46
N LEU A 333 9.15 14.60 9.32
CA LEU A 333 9.20 13.79 8.11
C LEU A 333 10.30 14.20 7.11
N ASP A 334 10.86 15.40 7.22
CA ASP A 334 11.87 15.93 6.30
C ASP A 334 13.31 15.49 6.63
N ASP A 335 13.50 14.24 7.09
CA ASP A 335 14.83 13.73 7.40
C ASP A 335 15.78 13.82 6.19
N ALA A 336 17.08 13.80 6.47
CA ALA A 336 18.10 14.07 5.47
C ALA A 336 18.06 13.10 4.28
N GLU A 337 17.67 11.84 4.52
CA GLU A 337 17.65 10.79 3.49
C GLU A 337 16.28 10.67 2.80
N GLY A 338 15.20 11.02 3.50
CA GLY A 338 13.82 11.03 3.01
C GLY A 338 12.96 9.84 3.48
N TRP A 339 13.35 9.15 4.55
CA TRP A 339 12.58 8.02 5.11
C TRP A 339 11.16 8.41 5.55
N GLY A 340 11.02 9.56 6.21
CA GLY A 340 9.76 9.99 6.80
C GLY A 340 8.67 10.31 5.77
N ARG A 341 9.08 10.73 4.58
CA ARG A 341 8.19 11.08 3.47
C ARG A 341 7.76 9.89 2.61
N LEU A 342 8.30 8.68 2.83
CA LEU A 342 7.84 7.51 2.09
C LEU A 342 6.37 7.21 2.41
N ASN A 343 5.55 7.07 1.36
CA ASN A 343 4.16 6.62 1.43
C ASN A 343 4.06 5.23 0.79
N LEU A 344 4.35 4.20 1.58
CA LEU A 344 4.44 2.82 1.08
C LEU A 344 3.08 2.22 0.72
N PHE A 345 1.99 2.73 1.30
CA PHE A 345 0.64 2.34 0.90
C PHE A 345 0.37 2.76 -0.54
N SER A 346 0.62 4.03 -0.90
CA SER A 346 0.48 4.49 -2.28
C SER A 346 1.53 3.84 -3.19
N ALA A 347 2.77 3.66 -2.72
CA ALA A 347 3.81 3.01 -3.51
C ALA A 347 3.42 1.59 -3.96
N ALA A 348 2.73 0.81 -3.11
CA ALA A 348 2.25 -0.54 -3.43
C ALA A 348 1.16 -0.58 -4.53
N ASP A 349 0.61 0.57 -4.92
CA ASP A 349 -0.32 0.74 -6.05
C ASP A 349 0.37 1.17 -7.36
N GLY A 350 1.71 1.15 -7.41
CA GLY A 350 2.50 1.45 -8.60
C GLY A 350 2.94 2.92 -8.69
N TYR A 351 3.24 3.40 -9.89
CA TYR A 351 3.77 4.76 -10.10
C TYR A 351 2.75 5.84 -9.72
N GLY A 352 3.18 6.94 -9.09
CA GLY A 352 2.36 8.16 -8.98
C GLY A 352 2.49 9.07 -10.20
N ALA A 353 3.62 8.97 -10.91
CA ALA A 353 3.88 9.67 -12.17
C ALA A 353 4.88 8.92 -13.05
N LEU A 354 4.70 8.98 -14.36
CA LEU A 354 5.71 8.63 -15.36
C LEU A 354 6.53 9.88 -15.69
N THR A 355 7.56 10.16 -14.89
CA THR A 355 8.48 11.29 -15.14
C THR A 355 9.44 11.06 -16.30
N LYS A 356 9.53 9.79 -16.75
CA LYS A 356 10.31 9.33 -17.89
C LYS A 356 9.58 8.14 -18.53
N ASP A 357 10.06 7.71 -19.68
CA ASP A 357 9.59 6.47 -20.30
C ASP A 357 9.86 5.26 -19.40
N VAL A 358 8.84 4.40 -19.25
CA VAL A 358 8.88 3.19 -18.41
C VAL A 358 8.53 1.99 -19.26
N THR A 359 9.36 0.95 -19.19
CA THR A 359 9.07 -0.37 -19.79
C THR A 359 8.81 -1.39 -18.69
N VAL A 360 7.64 -2.03 -18.71
CA VAL A 360 7.25 -3.10 -17.78
C VAL A 360 7.30 -4.43 -18.52
N LYS A 361 8.14 -5.37 -18.05
CA LYS A 361 8.25 -6.72 -18.62
C LYS A 361 7.78 -7.76 -17.60
N MET A 362 6.61 -8.34 -17.84
CA MET A 362 5.99 -9.34 -16.96
C MET A 362 6.05 -10.74 -17.56
N ASP A 363 6.14 -11.77 -16.74
CA ASP A 363 6.31 -13.16 -17.17
C ASP A 363 5.25 -14.05 -16.51
N ALA A 364 4.25 -14.43 -17.29
CA ALA A 364 3.14 -15.27 -16.83
C ALA A 364 3.60 -16.63 -16.28
N ALA A 365 4.70 -17.19 -16.79
CA ALA A 365 5.17 -18.51 -16.38
C ALA A 365 5.72 -18.53 -14.94
N LYS A 366 6.04 -17.36 -14.37
CA LYS A 366 6.55 -17.23 -12.99
C LYS A 366 5.45 -17.10 -11.93
N GLY A 367 4.18 -17.00 -12.32
CA GLY A 367 3.05 -16.88 -11.38
C GLY A 367 3.05 -15.59 -10.56
N GLY A 368 2.13 -15.50 -9.59
CA GLY A 368 1.99 -14.36 -8.67
C GLY A 368 2.00 -13.00 -9.37
N PHE A 369 2.68 -12.02 -8.78
CA PHE A 369 2.84 -10.69 -9.36
C PHE A 369 3.65 -10.64 -10.65
N HIS A 370 4.46 -11.66 -10.99
CA HIS A 370 5.09 -11.72 -12.31
C HIS A 370 4.06 -11.98 -13.40
N ALA A 371 2.98 -12.70 -13.09
CA ALA A 371 1.95 -13.05 -14.04
C ALA A 371 0.86 -12.00 -14.15
N THR A 372 0.34 -11.52 -13.02
CA THR A 372 -0.75 -10.53 -13.00
C THR A 372 -0.53 -9.53 -11.87
N ASP A 373 -0.69 -8.25 -12.18
CA ASP A 373 -0.64 -7.18 -11.18
C ASP A 373 -1.57 -6.02 -11.57
N ARG A 374 -1.87 -5.16 -10.60
CA ARG A 374 -2.71 -3.97 -10.76
C ARG A 374 -2.04 -2.73 -10.19
N TRP A 375 -2.19 -1.61 -10.87
CA TRP A 375 -1.77 -0.28 -10.40
C TRP A 375 -3.00 0.61 -10.24
N ARG A 376 -3.18 1.18 -9.04
CA ARG A 376 -4.37 1.97 -8.66
C ARG A 376 -4.11 3.46 -8.50
N ASN A 377 -2.84 3.88 -8.49
CA ASN A 377 -2.53 5.30 -8.40
C ASN A 377 -3.02 6.05 -9.64
N ASP A 378 -3.41 7.31 -9.44
CA ASP A 378 -3.68 8.24 -10.53
C ASP A 378 -2.33 8.68 -11.14
N ILE A 379 -1.93 8.03 -12.24
CA ILE A 379 -0.61 8.20 -12.84
C ILE A 379 -0.58 9.46 -13.70
N SER A 380 0.28 10.42 -13.34
CA SER A 380 0.53 11.66 -14.09
C SER A 380 1.86 11.64 -14.87
N GLY A 381 2.27 12.75 -15.47
CA GLY A 381 3.62 12.92 -16.05
C GLY A 381 3.71 12.80 -17.59
N ALA A 382 4.87 13.16 -18.14
CA ALA A 382 5.08 13.22 -19.59
C ALA A 382 5.60 11.91 -20.21
N GLY A 383 5.98 10.93 -19.39
CA GLY A 383 6.58 9.68 -19.83
C GLY A 383 5.60 8.72 -20.50
N LYS A 384 6.14 7.87 -21.38
CA LYS A 384 5.42 6.79 -22.05
C LYS A 384 5.45 5.49 -21.23
N LEU A 385 4.35 4.74 -21.21
CA LEU A 385 4.33 3.36 -20.69
C LEU A 385 4.50 2.35 -21.82
N THR A 386 5.42 1.41 -21.70
CA THR A 386 5.60 0.28 -22.62
C THR A 386 5.40 -1.05 -21.89
N LYS A 387 4.39 -1.83 -22.27
CA LYS A 387 4.11 -3.16 -21.74
C LYS A 387 4.73 -4.25 -22.62
N LYS A 388 5.54 -5.11 -22.02
CA LYS A 388 6.23 -6.27 -22.62
C LYS A 388 6.02 -7.54 -21.81
N GLY A 389 6.43 -8.67 -22.38
CA GLY A 389 6.32 -9.99 -21.77
C GLY A 389 4.88 -10.49 -21.68
N THR A 390 4.71 -11.74 -21.26
CA THR A 390 3.47 -12.50 -21.37
C THR A 390 2.43 -12.20 -20.29
N GLY A 391 2.81 -11.56 -19.18
CA GLY A 391 1.89 -11.26 -18.07
C GLY A 391 0.86 -10.15 -18.37
N THR A 392 -0.03 -9.92 -17.40
CA THR A 392 -1.12 -8.93 -17.44
C THR A 392 -0.86 -7.80 -16.44
N LEU A 393 -0.93 -6.56 -16.90
CA LEU A 393 -0.96 -5.38 -16.02
C LEU A 393 -2.32 -4.70 -16.13
N LYS A 394 -3.00 -4.47 -14.99
CA LYS A 394 -4.23 -3.68 -14.92
C LYS A 394 -3.93 -2.26 -14.44
N LEU A 395 -4.49 -1.25 -15.12
CA LEU A 395 -4.43 0.15 -14.73
C LEU A 395 -5.81 0.61 -14.26
N GLU A 396 -5.96 0.83 -12.95
CA GLU A 396 -7.25 1.16 -12.30
C GLU A 396 -7.36 2.65 -11.92
N GLY A 397 -6.25 3.39 -11.91
CA GLY A 397 -6.24 4.81 -11.61
C GLY A 397 -6.80 5.71 -12.72
N LYS A 398 -7.22 6.93 -12.37
CA LYS A 398 -7.66 7.99 -13.29
C LYS A 398 -6.45 8.69 -13.90
N ASN A 399 -5.80 8.00 -14.83
CA ASN A 399 -4.49 8.42 -15.33
C ASN A 399 -4.57 9.67 -16.21
N THR A 400 -3.51 10.48 -16.15
CA THR A 400 -3.36 11.73 -16.91
C THR A 400 -2.03 11.85 -17.65
N TYR A 401 -1.16 10.84 -17.56
CA TYR A 401 0.12 10.87 -18.27
C TYR A 401 -0.06 11.08 -19.78
N SER A 402 0.85 11.84 -20.39
CA SER A 402 0.71 12.33 -21.77
C SER A 402 1.63 11.66 -22.78
N GLY A 403 2.64 10.90 -22.33
CA GLY A 403 3.62 10.26 -23.23
C GLY A 403 3.07 9.09 -24.06
N GLY A 404 1.84 8.66 -23.78
CA GLY A 404 1.15 7.56 -24.46
C GLY A 404 1.51 6.18 -23.93
N THR A 405 0.93 5.17 -24.57
CA THR A 405 1.00 3.77 -24.15
C THR A 405 1.31 2.87 -25.32
N ARG A 406 2.29 1.99 -25.14
CA ARG A 406 2.69 0.99 -26.13
C ARG A 406 2.56 -0.42 -25.54
N ILE A 407 1.89 -1.31 -26.25
CA ILE A 407 1.66 -2.69 -25.82
C ILE A 407 2.37 -3.58 -26.84
N ASP A 408 3.58 -4.03 -26.52
CA ASP A 408 4.34 -4.90 -27.42
C ASP A 408 3.92 -6.37 -27.27
N GLN A 409 3.64 -6.81 -26.03
CA GLN A 409 3.31 -8.20 -25.68
C GLN A 409 2.47 -8.29 -24.38
N GLY A 410 1.81 -9.44 -24.19
CA GLY A 410 0.97 -9.73 -23.03
C GLY A 410 -0.31 -8.90 -23.03
N THR A 411 -0.90 -8.71 -21.85
CA THR A 411 -2.15 -7.95 -21.70
C THR A 411 -1.90 -6.66 -20.93
N LEU A 412 -2.45 -5.56 -21.44
CA LEU A 412 -2.64 -4.34 -20.69
C LEU A 412 -4.15 -4.07 -20.58
N GLU A 413 -4.65 -4.09 -19.35
CA GLU A 413 -6.07 -3.96 -19.04
C GLU A 413 -6.36 -2.56 -18.49
N GLY A 414 -7.37 -1.90 -19.04
CA GLY A 414 -7.87 -0.61 -18.56
C GLY A 414 -9.05 -0.81 -17.63
N GLY A 415 -8.87 -0.53 -16.33
CA GLY A 415 -9.89 -0.68 -15.29
C GLY A 415 -10.55 0.65 -14.86
N SER A 416 -10.37 1.73 -15.62
CA SER A 416 -10.99 3.03 -15.36
C SER A 416 -11.20 3.80 -16.67
N GLU A 417 -12.08 4.81 -16.66
CA GLU A 417 -12.40 5.60 -17.86
C GLU A 417 -11.16 6.21 -18.53
N THR A 418 -10.16 6.64 -17.76
CA THR A 418 -8.95 7.29 -18.29
C THR A 418 -7.68 6.47 -18.05
N ALA A 419 -7.79 5.14 -17.91
CA ALA A 419 -6.68 4.26 -17.60
C ALA A 419 -5.45 4.42 -18.53
N PHE A 420 -5.65 4.82 -19.79
CA PHE A 420 -4.57 5.02 -20.76
C PHE A 420 -4.07 6.47 -20.91
N GLY A 421 -4.46 7.35 -19.99
CA GLY A 421 -3.97 8.73 -19.96
C GLY A 421 -4.46 9.58 -21.13
N ARG A 422 -3.69 10.61 -21.47
CA ARG A 422 -4.04 11.61 -22.49
C ARG A 422 -3.41 11.34 -23.86
N GLY A 423 -2.39 10.48 -23.92
CA GLY A 423 -1.60 10.24 -25.12
C GLY A 423 -2.19 9.19 -26.07
N ASP A 424 -1.40 8.89 -27.09
CA ASP A 424 -1.71 7.85 -28.08
C ASP A 424 -1.56 6.44 -27.50
N VAL A 425 -2.29 5.48 -28.07
CA VAL A 425 -2.17 4.06 -27.75
C VAL A 425 -1.77 3.26 -28.98
N SER A 426 -0.66 2.54 -28.88
CA SER A 426 -0.13 1.65 -29.94
C SER A 426 -0.10 0.20 -29.47
N LEU A 427 -0.87 -0.65 -30.14
CA LEU A 427 -1.00 -2.08 -29.88
C LEU A 427 -0.21 -2.89 -30.92
N GLY A 428 0.87 -3.54 -30.46
CA GLY A 428 1.74 -4.45 -31.18
C GLY A 428 1.18 -5.88 -31.22
N ARG A 429 1.89 -6.85 -30.64
CA ARG A 429 1.55 -8.30 -30.64
C ARG A 429 0.87 -8.75 -29.33
N GLY A 430 0.29 -7.82 -28.58
CA GLY A 430 -0.37 -8.08 -27.31
C GLY A 430 -1.89 -7.90 -27.37
N THR A 431 -2.49 -7.83 -26.19
CA THR A 431 -3.90 -7.55 -25.98
C THR A 431 -4.07 -6.23 -25.24
N LEU A 432 -4.88 -5.33 -25.79
CA LEU A 432 -5.48 -4.24 -25.02
C LEU A 432 -6.86 -4.74 -24.59
N ARG A 433 -7.08 -4.85 -23.28
CA ARG A 433 -8.38 -5.22 -22.73
C ARG A 433 -9.05 -4.01 -22.09
N GLU A 434 -10.28 -3.77 -22.47
CA GLU A 434 -11.20 -2.90 -21.77
C GLU A 434 -11.97 -3.74 -20.74
N ASP A 435 -11.95 -3.33 -19.47
CA ASP A 435 -12.62 -4.02 -18.36
C ASP A 435 -13.16 -2.99 -17.34
N VAL A 436 -13.99 -2.06 -17.82
CA VAL A 436 -14.62 -1.03 -17.01
C VAL A 436 -16.11 -0.90 -17.38
N PRO A 437 -17.04 -0.96 -16.41
CA PRO A 437 -18.43 -0.63 -16.69
C PRO A 437 -18.55 0.79 -17.24
N GLY A 438 -19.12 0.93 -18.43
CA GLY A 438 -19.21 2.19 -19.16
C GLY A 438 -18.05 2.43 -20.12
N LYS A 439 -17.53 3.66 -20.13
CA LYS A 439 -16.62 4.09 -21.20
C LYS A 439 -15.17 3.94 -20.77
N LEU A 440 -14.36 3.36 -21.65
CA LEU A 440 -12.91 3.51 -21.63
C LEU A 440 -12.49 4.53 -22.69
N MET A 441 -11.61 5.45 -22.33
CA MET A 441 -11.13 6.52 -23.20
C MET A 441 -9.67 6.35 -23.58
N ILE A 442 -9.40 6.46 -24.88
CA ILE A 442 -8.07 6.71 -25.43
C ILE A 442 -7.97 8.20 -25.73
N GLY A 443 -7.06 8.87 -25.04
CA GLY A 443 -6.89 10.32 -25.08
C GLY A 443 -6.42 10.85 -26.44
N GLY A 444 -5.57 10.09 -27.14
CA GLY A 444 -5.02 10.42 -28.46
C GLY A 444 -5.51 9.51 -29.58
N ASP A 445 -4.61 9.21 -30.52
CA ASP A 445 -4.80 8.27 -31.61
C ASP A 445 -4.67 6.81 -31.11
N TYR A 446 -5.37 5.90 -31.77
CA TYR A 446 -5.25 4.46 -31.56
C TYR A 446 -4.68 3.78 -32.81
N LYS A 447 -3.67 2.93 -32.63
CA LYS A 447 -3.07 2.13 -33.71
C LYS A 447 -2.92 0.68 -33.28
N GLN A 448 -3.47 -0.24 -34.07
CA GLN A 448 -3.32 -1.68 -33.87
C GLN A 448 -2.54 -2.32 -35.02
N SER A 449 -1.65 -3.25 -34.68
CA SER A 449 -0.91 -4.08 -35.63
C SER A 449 -1.75 -5.27 -36.12
N ALA A 450 -1.27 -6.00 -37.13
CA ALA A 450 -1.96 -7.19 -37.63
C ALA A 450 -2.02 -8.34 -36.60
N GLU A 451 -1.14 -8.34 -35.61
CA GLU A 451 -1.05 -9.36 -34.57
C GLU A 451 -1.66 -8.90 -33.24
N GLY A 452 -2.17 -7.67 -33.17
CA GLY A 452 -2.78 -7.13 -31.96
C GLY A 452 -4.21 -7.65 -31.76
N ILE A 453 -4.64 -7.73 -30.51
CA ILE A 453 -6.01 -8.06 -30.11
C ILE A 453 -6.59 -6.90 -29.29
N LEU A 454 -7.65 -6.28 -29.78
CA LEU A 454 -8.48 -5.38 -28.98
C LEU A 454 -9.63 -6.19 -28.38
N GLU A 455 -9.71 -6.25 -27.05
CA GLU A 455 -10.73 -7.00 -26.33
C GLU A 455 -11.66 -6.03 -25.58
N LEU A 456 -12.96 -6.10 -25.86
CA LEU A 456 -14.00 -5.29 -25.21
C LEU A 456 -14.89 -6.17 -24.34
N HIS A 457 -15.14 -5.77 -23.11
CA HIS A 457 -16.06 -6.42 -22.18
C HIS A 457 -17.39 -5.68 -22.19
N LEU A 458 -18.44 -6.36 -22.63
CA LEU A 458 -19.75 -5.76 -22.88
C LEU A 458 -20.78 -6.40 -21.94
N SER A 459 -21.05 -5.72 -20.84
CA SER A 459 -22.09 -6.00 -19.84
C SER A 459 -23.37 -5.17 -20.07
N GLY A 460 -23.28 -4.07 -20.80
CA GLY A 460 -24.41 -3.20 -21.07
C GLY A 460 -24.17 -2.14 -22.16
N LYS A 461 -25.24 -1.39 -22.50
CA LYS A 461 -25.23 -0.41 -23.60
C LYS A 461 -24.26 0.78 -23.43
N LYS A 462 -23.75 0.98 -22.21
CA LYS A 462 -22.81 2.07 -21.91
C LYS A 462 -21.36 1.66 -22.20
N ASP A 463 -21.12 0.36 -22.38
CA ASP A 463 -19.80 -0.22 -22.54
C ASP A 463 -19.26 0.10 -23.92
N GLN A 464 -18.22 0.93 -23.95
CA GLN A 464 -17.70 1.50 -25.19
C GLN A 464 -16.24 1.92 -25.06
N LEU A 465 -15.45 1.64 -26.10
CA LEU A 465 -14.17 2.29 -26.29
C LEU A 465 -14.34 3.62 -27.06
N LYS A 466 -13.94 4.73 -26.44
CA LYS A 466 -13.91 6.04 -27.07
C LYS A 466 -12.49 6.46 -27.39
N ILE A 467 -12.17 6.56 -28.68
CA ILE A 467 -10.89 7.08 -29.17
C ILE A 467 -11.11 8.55 -29.53
N LYS A 468 -10.46 9.49 -28.84
CA LYS A 468 -10.60 10.92 -29.20
C LYS A 468 -9.97 11.24 -30.56
N GLY A 469 -8.90 10.53 -30.90
CA GLY A 469 -8.14 10.72 -32.13
C GLY A 469 -8.59 9.84 -33.29
N LYS A 470 -7.62 9.53 -34.16
CA LYS A 470 -7.75 8.64 -35.31
C LYS A 470 -7.60 7.19 -34.87
N ALA A 471 -8.37 6.29 -35.47
CA ALA A 471 -8.26 4.85 -35.28
C ALA A 471 -7.63 4.19 -36.53
N ARG A 472 -6.48 3.53 -36.37
CA ARG A 472 -5.83 2.70 -37.38
C ARG A 472 -6.00 1.23 -37.00
N LEU A 473 -6.89 0.53 -37.70
CA LEU A 473 -7.37 -0.80 -37.32
C LEU A 473 -6.76 -1.88 -38.23
N LYS A 474 -6.32 -2.97 -37.61
CA LYS A 474 -5.83 -4.23 -38.18
C LYS A 474 -6.09 -5.34 -37.16
N GLY A 475 -5.76 -6.59 -37.47
CA GLY A 475 -5.74 -7.68 -36.49
C GLY A 475 -7.14 -8.02 -35.95
N THR A 476 -7.22 -8.46 -34.70
CA THR A 476 -8.45 -9.00 -34.12
C THR A 476 -9.19 -7.99 -33.25
N LEU A 477 -10.51 -7.92 -33.42
CA LEU A 477 -11.43 -7.38 -32.41
C LEU A 477 -12.11 -8.56 -31.71
N ARG A 478 -12.01 -8.63 -30.38
CA ARG A 478 -12.73 -9.60 -29.55
C ARG A 478 -13.80 -8.91 -28.74
N LEU A 479 -15.02 -9.43 -28.83
CA LEU A 479 -16.19 -8.96 -28.10
C LEU A 479 -16.59 -10.02 -27.08
N ASN A 480 -16.40 -9.73 -25.80
CA ASN A 480 -16.81 -10.60 -24.70
C ASN A 480 -18.12 -10.06 -24.11
N PHE A 481 -19.24 -10.72 -24.38
CA PHE A 481 -20.53 -10.37 -23.79
C PHE A 481 -20.66 -11.03 -22.42
N THR A 482 -20.94 -10.25 -21.38
CA THR A 482 -21.12 -10.72 -19.99
C THR A 482 -22.53 -10.37 -19.52
N ASP A 483 -22.93 -10.88 -18.35
CA ASP A 483 -24.22 -10.57 -17.71
C ASP A 483 -25.45 -10.82 -18.61
N ASN A 484 -25.35 -11.83 -19.48
CA ASN A 484 -26.35 -12.14 -20.50
C ASN A 484 -26.70 -10.96 -21.42
N TYR A 485 -25.79 -10.00 -21.57
CA TYR A 485 -26.02 -8.82 -22.40
C TYR A 485 -26.16 -9.19 -23.88
N VAL A 486 -27.28 -8.78 -24.46
CA VAL A 486 -27.54 -8.84 -25.90
C VAL A 486 -27.63 -7.41 -26.43
N PRO A 487 -26.72 -6.99 -27.33
CA PRO A 487 -26.73 -5.64 -27.85
C PRO A 487 -27.94 -5.42 -28.77
N ALA A 488 -28.49 -4.21 -28.75
CA ALA A 488 -29.47 -3.80 -29.75
C ALA A 488 -28.79 -3.56 -31.12
N ASP A 489 -29.55 -3.70 -32.20
CA ASP A 489 -29.07 -3.35 -33.53
C ASP A 489 -28.60 -1.90 -33.60
N GLY A 490 -27.40 -1.70 -34.18
CA GLY A 490 -26.78 -0.38 -34.31
C GLY A 490 -26.01 0.08 -33.07
N SER A 491 -25.90 -0.74 -32.01
CA SER A 491 -25.16 -0.37 -30.79
C SER A 491 -23.70 -0.04 -31.09
N ALA A 492 -23.27 1.19 -30.81
CA ALA A 492 -21.91 1.65 -31.04
C ALA A 492 -20.96 1.22 -29.91
N VAL A 493 -20.01 0.34 -30.21
CA VAL A 493 -19.04 -0.20 -29.23
C VAL A 493 -17.67 0.46 -29.32
N ILE A 494 -17.35 1.09 -30.45
CA ILE A 494 -16.13 1.89 -30.62
C ILE A 494 -16.51 3.20 -31.30
N THR A 495 -16.02 4.33 -30.76
CA THR A 495 -16.13 5.65 -31.42
C THR A 495 -14.76 6.25 -31.67
N PHE A 496 -14.63 7.01 -32.75
CA PHE A 496 -13.38 7.67 -33.16
C PHE A 496 -13.66 8.91 -34.00
N ARG A 497 -12.66 9.81 -34.12
CA ARG A 497 -12.75 10.97 -35.01
C ARG A 497 -12.65 10.59 -36.50
N LYS A 498 -11.74 9.68 -36.83
CA LYS A 498 -11.52 9.19 -38.21
C LYS A 498 -10.95 7.78 -38.18
N ARG A 499 -11.41 6.91 -39.07
CA ARG A 499 -10.91 5.54 -39.23
C ARG A 499 -10.00 5.38 -40.44
N HIS A 500 -9.01 4.51 -40.30
CA HIS A 500 -8.23 3.93 -41.38
C HIS A 500 -8.10 2.41 -41.18
N GLY A 501 -8.39 1.62 -42.22
CA GLY A 501 -8.36 0.16 -42.14
C GLY A 501 -9.54 -0.45 -41.37
N SER A 502 -9.53 -1.77 -41.24
CA SER A 502 -10.56 -2.59 -40.58
C SER A 502 -9.88 -3.70 -39.79
N PHE A 503 -10.59 -4.27 -38.81
CA PHE A 503 -10.17 -5.52 -38.20
C PHE A 503 -10.16 -6.65 -39.24
N SER A 504 -9.13 -7.48 -39.19
CA SER A 504 -8.98 -8.67 -40.04
C SER A 504 -9.90 -9.81 -39.58
N SER A 505 -10.21 -9.86 -38.29
CA SER A 505 -11.12 -10.84 -37.70
C SER A 505 -11.93 -10.23 -36.56
N VAL A 506 -13.11 -10.80 -36.33
CA VAL A 506 -13.98 -10.48 -35.19
C VAL A 506 -14.32 -11.77 -34.47
N GLU A 507 -13.99 -11.82 -33.19
CA GLU A 507 -14.30 -12.93 -32.29
C GLU A 507 -15.40 -12.51 -31.32
N THR A 508 -16.35 -13.41 -31.04
CA THR A 508 -17.43 -13.17 -30.07
C THR A 508 -17.45 -14.28 -29.04
N ARG A 509 -17.57 -13.93 -27.76
CA ARG A 509 -17.71 -14.86 -26.63
C ARG A 509 -18.89 -14.43 -25.74
N GLY A 510 -19.56 -15.39 -25.11
CA GLY A 510 -20.64 -15.11 -24.15
C GLY A 510 -21.98 -14.65 -24.74
N LEU A 511 -22.07 -14.44 -26.07
CA LEU A 511 -23.34 -14.15 -26.73
C LEU A 511 -24.21 -15.43 -26.79
N PRO A 512 -25.53 -15.37 -26.48
CA PRO A 512 -26.41 -16.52 -26.60
C PRO A 512 -26.40 -17.12 -28.01
N SER A 513 -26.37 -18.45 -28.12
CA SER A 513 -26.12 -19.21 -29.37
C SER A 513 -27.12 -18.94 -30.51
N LYS A 514 -28.33 -18.47 -30.17
CA LYS A 514 -29.38 -18.04 -31.11
C LYS A 514 -29.06 -16.73 -31.83
N TYR A 515 -28.09 -15.98 -31.35
CA TYR A 515 -27.64 -14.74 -31.97
C TYR A 515 -26.27 -14.90 -32.62
N LYS A 516 -26.04 -14.12 -33.66
CA LYS A 516 -24.72 -13.82 -34.23
C LYS A 516 -24.57 -12.31 -34.27
N VAL A 517 -23.34 -11.82 -34.12
CA VAL A 517 -23.04 -10.39 -34.26
C VAL A 517 -22.10 -10.19 -35.44
N LYS A 518 -22.44 -9.20 -36.27
CA LYS A 518 -21.57 -8.61 -37.28
C LYS A 518 -21.22 -7.19 -36.88
N ILE A 519 -20.10 -6.67 -37.37
CA ILE A 519 -19.72 -5.27 -37.17
C ILE A 519 -20.04 -4.44 -38.41
N ILE A 520 -20.54 -3.23 -38.19
CA ILE A 520 -20.79 -2.22 -39.21
C ILE A 520 -19.83 -1.06 -38.98
N TYR A 521 -19.06 -0.71 -40.01
CA TYR A 521 -18.19 0.45 -39.98
C TYR A 521 -18.96 1.70 -40.45
N LYS A 522 -19.01 2.72 -39.59
CA LYS A 522 -19.46 4.08 -39.93
C LYS A 522 -18.26 5.03 -40.01
N SER A 523 -18.51 6.29 -40.37
CA SER A 523 -17.47 7.32 -40.48
C SER A 523 -16.79 7.64 -39.15
N ASN A 524 -17.54 7.53 -38.03
CA ASN A 524 -17.11 7.90 -36.68
C ASN A 524 -17.34 6.79 -35.62
N SER A 525 -17.82 5.61 -36.02
CA SER A 525 -18.07 4.52 -35.08
C SER A 525 -17.98 3.12 -35.70
N ILE A 526 -17.82 2.12 -34.84
CA ILE A 526 -18.12 0.71 -35.14
C ILE A 526 -19.34 0.30 -34.35
N GLN A 527 -20.33 -0.20 -35.06
CA GLN A 527 -21.62 -0.62 -34.52
C GLN A 527 -21.80 -2.12 -34.63
N LEU A 528 -22.59 -2.71 -33.75
CA LEU A 528 -22.98 -4.11 -33.81
C LEU A 528 -24.30 -4.28 -34.58
N LYS A 529 -24.37 -5.30 -35.42
CA LYS A 529 -25.60 -5.79 -36.04
C LYS A 529 -25.86 -7.20 -35.54
N LEU A 530 -27.02 -7.42 -34.96
CA LEU A 530 -27.47 -8.70 -34.44
C LEU A 530 -28.24 -9.44 -35.54
N ASP A 531 -27.82 -10.67 -35.83
CA ASP A 531 -28.57 -11.59 -36.67
C ASP A 531 -29.13 -12.71 -35.78
N GLN A 532 -30.45 -12.86 -35.74
CA GLN A 532 -31.10 -13.98 -35.04
C GLN A 532 -31.12 -15.19 -35.98
N LYS A 533 -30.55 -16.32 -35.55
CA LYS A 533 -30.63 -17.56 -36.32
C LYS A 533 -32.09 -18.04 -36.37
N GLY A 534 -32.63 -18.23 -37.58
CA GLY A 534 -33.96 -18.84 -37.80
C GLY A 534 -35.08 -17.89 -38.21
N ARG A 535 -34.81 -16.60 -38.47
CA ARG A 535 -35.71 -15.72 -39.22
C ARG A 535 -35.02 -15.32 -40.52
N SER A 536 -35.28 -16.08 -41.59
CA SER A 536 -34.94 -15.73 -42.97
C SER A 536 -35.91 -14.68 -43.49
#